data_AF-A0A4P9JEX5-F1
#
_entry.id   AF-A0A4P9JEX5-F1
#
_cell.length_a   1.000
_cell.length_b   1.000
_cell.length_c   1.000
_cell.angle_alpha   90.00
_cell.angle_beta   90.00
_cell.angle_gamma   90.00
#
_symmetry.space_group_name_H-M   'P 1'
#
loop_
_entity.id
_entity.type
_entity.pdbx_description
1 polymer ?
#
loop_
_entity_poly.entity_id
_entity_poly.type
_entity_poly.pdbx_seq_one_letter_code
_entity_poly.pdbx_strand_id
1 'polypeptide(L)'
;MAAGRQPTTGGEPPGLVHPAAAHPRSPRRGRSVRERRPRRVTERTCTTTGLHLVAAGGQTAYRVAKDRYGALSARRNEHVGPPPVGSDPGAGDSRGRYDTIGSTLYLADSRRCAYAEVLNGFRAERAQIARTAQSIGMAVDEYIETVSAEARANGVDVPWSVSVDWQLERSIYEIRLPRQGWWVRIDHPDTLNALENLASATAGAMGEVTMLTATEVTGPNRDLTTLLAHVIRQQMLDDGHEPLGIVYPSRTLTGTCWAYWDRRADENLPPGRNDLLQVTSQNVGPDPAFADTAQYYRLPILGAR
;
A
#
# COMPACT_ATOMS: atom_id res chain seq x y z
N MET A 1 -6.18 -30.01 74.68
CA MET A 1 -6.96 -31.06 75.38
C MET A 1 -8.27 -31.24 74.64
N ALA A 2 -8.56 -32.48 74.22
CA ALA A 2 -9.85 -33.13 73.87
C ALA A 2 -10.81 -32.38 72.91
N ALA A 3 -11.58 -32.97 72.00
CA ALA A 3 -11.84 -34.30 71.41
C ALA A 3 -12.79 -33.98 70.20
N GLY A 4 -12.89 -34.67 69.07
CA GLY A 4 -13.09 -36.09 68.84
C GLY A 4 -14.60 -36.44 68.75
N ARG A 5 -15.06 -36.90 67.56
CA ARG A 5 -16.22 -37.78 67.23
C ARG A 5 -17.44 -37.21 66.45
N GLN A 6 -17.75 -37.87 65.32
CA GLN A 6 -19.10 -38.08 64.73
C GLN A 6 -19.82 -39.27 65.45
N PRO A 7 -21.02 -39.83 65.10
CA PRO A 7 -22.01 -39.57 64.02
C PRO A 7 -23.53 -39.70 64.39
N THR A 8 -24.43 -39.67 63.37
CA THR A 8 -25.80 -40.28 63.23
C THR A 8 -26.94 -39.81 64.18
N THR A 9 -28.24 -39.72 63.87
CA THR A 9 -29.19 -40.23 62.84
C THR A 9 -30.55 -39.53 63.09
N GLY A 10 -31.44 -39.42 62.08
CA GLY A 10 -32.89 -39.42 62.33
C GLY A 10 -33.74 -38.58 61.35
N GLY A 11 -34.64 -39.25 60.62
CA GLY A 11 -35.84 -38.62 60.03
C GLY A 11 -36.20 -39.06 58.61
N GLU A 12 -36.97 -40.15 58.46
CA GLU A 12 -37.68 -40.59 57.25
C GLU A 12 -39.01 -39.80 57.02
N PRO A 13 -39.72 -39.95 55.87
CA PRO A 13 -40.24 -38.85 55.05
C PRO A 13 -41.77 -38.61 55.17
N PRO A 14 -42.28 -37.54 54.53
CA PRO A 14 -43.47 -37.75 53.71
C PRO A 14 -43.50 -36.94 52.41
N GLY A 15 -44.20 -37.49 51.40
CA GLY A 15 -45.03 -36.69 50.52
C GLY A 15 -44.42 -36.29 49.18
N LEU A 16 -44.51 -37.20 48.22
CA LEU A 16 -44.56 -36.90 46.79
C LEU A 16 -45.57 -35.77 46.51
N VAL A 17 -45.08 -34.62 46.07
CA VAL A 17 -45.85 -33.64 45.32
C VAL A 17 -45.06 -33.34 44.05
N HIS A 18 -45.55 -33.82 42.91
CA HIS A 18 -45.05 -33.41 41.60
C HIS A 18 -45.42 -31.95 41.35
N PRO A 19 -44.47 -31.13 40.84
CA PRO A 19 -44.83 -30.17 39.82
C PRO A 19 -43.96 -30.30 38.57
N ALA A 20 -44.68 -30.44 37.46
CA ALA A 20 -44.40 -29.97 36.10
C ALA A 20 -42.94 -29.78 35.67
N ALA A 21 -42.52 -30.66 34.75
CA ALA A 21 -41.35 -30.50 33.92
C ALA A 21 -41.36 -29.14 33.19
N ALA A 22 -40.33 -28.34 33.46
CA ALA A 22 -40.06 -27.11 32.74
C ALA A 22 -39.69 -27.41 31.27
N HIS A 23 -40.39 -26.79 30.34
CA HIS A 23 -40.10 -26.86 28.91
C HIS A 23 -38.70 -26.31 28.57
N PRO A 24 -37.99 -26.94 27.62
CA PRO A 24 -36.70 -26.45 27.14
C PRO A 24 -36.86 -25.12 26.41
N ARG A 25 -36.10 -24.12 26.86
CA ARG A 25 -35.99 -22.81 26.23
C ARG A 25 -35.44 -22.94 24.81
N SER A 26 -36.19 -22.42 23.84
CA SER A 26 -35.81 -22.32 22.43
C SER A 26 -34.43 -21.66 22.23
N PRO A 27 -33.61 -22.14 21.28
CA PRO A 27 -32.32 -21.54 21.00
C PRO A 27 -32.50 -20.14 20.41
N ARG A 28 -31.81 -19.16 21.01
CA ARG A 28 -31.68 -17.80 20.49
C ARG A 28 -31.09 -17.87 19.07
N ARG A 29 -31.88 -17.43 18.08
CA ARG A 29 -31.43 -17.23 16.70
C ARG A 29 -30.18 -16.36 16.70
N GLY A 30 -29.05 -16.94 16.29
CA GLY A 30 -27.82 -16.22 16.02
C GLY A 30 -28.09 -15.14 14.97
N ARG A 31 -27.69 -13.89 15.28
CA ARG A 31 -27.61 -12.83 14.28
C ARG A 31 -26.62 -13.29 13.20
N SER A 32 -27.12 -13.60 12.01
CA SER A 32 -26.26 -13.84 10.85
C SER A 32 -25.41 -12.57 10.65
N VAL A 33 -24.09 -12.72 10.72
CA VAL A 33 -23.17 -11.75 10.15
C VAL A 33 -23.51 -11.67 8.67
N ARG A 34 -24.24 -10.63 8.26
CA ARG A 34 -24.45 -10.35 6.84
C ARG A 34 -23.06 -10.06 6.28
N GLU A 35 -22.51 -11.03 5.54
CA GLU A 35 -21.42 -10.77 4.60
C GLU A 35 -21.84 -9.57 3.76
N ARG A 36 -21.13 -8.45 3.94
CA ARG A 36 -21.30 -7.29 3.08
C ARG A 36 -20.85 -7.72 1.70
N ARG A 37 -21.81 -7.96 0.79
CA ARG A 37 -21.50 -8.06 -0.64
C ARG A 37 -20.60 -6.86 -1.02
N PRO A 38 -19.46 -7.08 -1.68
CA PRO A 38 -18.62 -5.98 -2.11
C PRO A 38 -19.46 -5.05 -2.99
N ARG A 39 -19.45 -3.75 -2.66
CA ARG A 39 -20.03 -2.73 -3.55
C ARG A 39 -19.38 -2.91 -4.91
N ARG A 40 -20.18 -3.09 -5.97
CA ARG A 40 -19.68 -3.02 -7.34
C ARG A 40 -18.99 -1.67 -7.49
N VAL A 41 -17.72 -1.70 -7.89
CA VAL A 41 -16.98 -0.50 -8.26
C VAL A 41 -17.65 0.04 -9.51
N THR A 42 -18.06 1.31 -9.48
CA THR A 42 -18.59 1.98 -10.67
C THR A 42 -17.42 2.40 -11.53
N GLU A 43 -17.39 1.93 -12.77
CA GLU A 43 -16.37 2.28 -13.76
C GLU A 43 -17.05 2.76 -15.05
N ARG A 44 -16.42 3.70 -15.76
CA ARG A 44 -16.90 4.23 -17.04
C ARG A 44 -15.78 4.91 -17.81
N THR A 45 -15.94 5.05 -19.12
CA THR A 45 -15.09 5.89 -19.95
C THR A 45 -15.59 7.33 -19.89
N CYS A 46 -14.68 8.29 -19.72
CA CYS A 46 -14.96 9.72 -19.82
C CYS A 46 -15.28 10.07 -21.28
N THR A 47 -16.43 10.67 -21.56
CA THR A 47 -16.82 11.00 -22.94
C THR A 47 -16.02 12.15 -23.53
N THR A 48 -15.45 13.02 -22.69
CA THR A 48 -14.65 14.17 -23.12
C THR A 48 -13.19 13.80 -23.37
N THR A 49 -12.60 13.01 -22.48
CA THR A 49 -11.15 12.74 -22.51
C THR A 49 -10.80 11.33 -22.98
N GLY A 50 -11.77 10.41 -23.03
CA GLY A 50 -11.53 8.99 -23.31
C GLY A 50 -10.91 8.22 -22.15
N LEU A 51 -10.54 8.88 -21.04
CA LEU A 51 -9.91 8.23 -19.88
C LEU A 51 -10.87 7.24 -19.20
N HIS A 52 -10.37 6.08 -18.78
CA HIS A 52 -11.15 5.15 -17.98
C HIS A 52 -11.19 5.57 -16.51
N LEU A 53 -12.39 5.76 -16.00
CA LEU A 53 -12.66 6.31 -14.68
C LEU A 53 -13.16 5.23 -13.72
N VAL A 54 -12.65 5.28 -12.49
CA VAL A 54 -13.04 4.42 -11.38
C VAL A 54 -13.56 5.30 -10.25
N ALA A 55 -14.81 5.10 -9.85
CA ALA A 55 -15.45 5.94 -8.84
C ALA A 55 -14.76 5.81 -7.48
N ALA A 56 -14.52 6.94 -6.84
CA ALA A 56 -14.12 6.98 -5.44
C ALA A 56 -15.28 6.48 -4.56
N GLY A 57 -14.96 5.62 -3.57
CA GLY A 57 -15.97 4.95 -2.76
C GLY A 57 -15.76 5.10 -1.26
N GLY A 58 -14.76 5.85 -0.83
CA GLY A 58 -14.34 5.92 0.57
C GLY A 58 -13.76 4.60 1.07
N GLN A 59 -13.03 3.89 0.20
CA GLN A 59 -12.33 2.67 0.55
C GLN A 59 -11.25 2.97 1.60
N THR A 60 -10.92 1.96 2.40
CA THR A 60 -9.73 1.98 3.24
C THR A 60 -8.52 1.65 2.36
N ALA A 61 -7.43 2.39 2.55
CA ALA A 61 -6.13 2.18 1.95
C ALA A 61 -5.04 2.31 3.02
N TYR A 62 -3.82 1.92 2.67
CA TYR A 62 -2.68 1.84 3.57
C TYR A 62 -1.47 2.55 2.98
N ARG A 63 -0.70 3.21 3.84
CA ARG A 63 0.55 3.87 3.47
C ARG A 63 1.58 3.62 4.55
N VAL A 64 2.80 3.27 4.16
CA VAL A 64 3.94 3.23 5.07
C VAL A 64 4.76 4.50 4.84
N ALA A 65 5.03 5.25 5.90
CA ALA A 65 5.78 6.49 5.84
C ALA A 65 6.64 6.67 7.08
N LYS A 66 7.66 7.54 7.00
CA LYS A 66 8.43 7.92 8.19
C LYS A 66 7.60 8.80 9.10
N ASP A 67 7.64 8.52 10.39
CA ASP A 67 6.77 9.17 11.38
C ASP A 67 7.05 10.65 11.54
N ARG A 68 8.32 11.06 11.35
CA ARG A 68 8.73 12.48 11.39
C ARG A 68 8.04 13.39 10.37
N TYR A 69 7.46 12.82 9.31
CA TYR A 69 6.74 13.59 8.29
C TYR A 69 5.21 13.47 8.43
N GLY A 70 4.71 12.38 9.02
CA GLY A 70 3.29 12.09 9.16
C GLY A 70 2.64 11.45 7.91
N ALA A 71 1.45 10.88 8.10
CA ALA A 71 0.78 10.03 7.11
C ALA A 71 0.48 10.71 5.78
N LEU A 72 0.08 11.99 5.82
CA LEU A 72 -0.41 12.73 4.67
C LEU A 72 0.62 13.73 4.11
N SER A 73 1.88 13.60 4.52
CA SER A 73 2.96 14.39 3.94
C SER A 73 3.38 13.84 2.58
N ALA A 74 3.61 14.73 1.62
CA ALA A 74 4.25 14.43 0.35
C ALA A 74 5.31 15.49 0.06
N ARG A 75 6.40 15.06 -0.57
CA ARG A 75 7.36 16.01 -1.13
C ARG A 75 6.71 16.66 -2.35
N ARG A 76 6.79 17.99 -2.43
CA ARG A 76 6.40 18.70 -3.63
C ARG A 76 7.42 18.43 -4.73
N ASN A 77 6.94 17.99 -5.88
CA ASN A 77 7.73 17.75 -7.07
C ASN A 77 7.63 18.96 -8.01
N GLU A 78 8.75 19.32 -8.63
CA GLU A 78 8.91 20.57 -9.39
C GLU A 78 8.99 20.34 -10.90
N HIS A 79 9.21 19.10 -11.35
CA HIS A 79 9.36 18.77 -12.76
C HIS A 79 8.81 17.38 -13.10
N VAL A 80 8.46 17.19 -14.37
CA VAL A 80 7.98 15.91 -14.94
C VAL A 80 8.67 15.68 -16.27
N GLY A 81 8.75 14.44 -16.74
CA GLY A 81 9.58 14.14 -17.90
C GLY A 81 11.07 14.15 -17.58
N PRO A 82 11.94 14.31 -18.59
CA PRO A 82 13.39 14.38 -18.37
C PRO A 82 13.77 15.50 -17.39
N PRO A 83 14.84 15.30 -16.59
CA PRO A 83 15.29 16.31 -15.64
C PRO A 83 15.67 17.62 -16.38
N PRO A 84 15.44 18.79 -15.78
CA PRO A 84 15.82 20.07 -16.36
C PRO A 84 17.31 20.14 -16.70
N VAL A 85 17.65 20.88 -17.76
CA VAL A 85 19.05 21.13 -18.14
C VAL A 85 19.81 21.74 -16.97
N GLY A 86 20.97 21.17 -16.64
CA GLY A 86 21.79 21.60 -15.50
C GLY A 86 21.46 20.92 -14.17
N SER A 87 20.52 19.96 -14.15
CA SER A 87 20.34 19.08 -12.99
C SER A 87 21.58 18.23 -12.75
N ASP A 88 21.94 18.03 -11.48
CA ASP A 88 23.06 17.17 -11.10
C ASP A 88 22.81 15.72 -11.56
N PRO A 89 23.60 15.18 -12.52
CA PRO A 89 23.45 13.81 -13.00
C PRO A 89 23.63 12.76 -11.88
N GLY A 90 24.34 13.10 -10.80
CA GLY A 90 24.60 12.22 -9.67
C GLY A 90 23.50 12.18 -8.62
N ALA A 91 22.54 13.11 -8.63
CA ALA A 91 21.55 13.27 -7.56
C ALA A 91 20.51 12.14 -7.47
N GLY A 92 20.40 11.29 -8.49
CA GLY A 92 19.44 10.20 -8.55
C GLY A 92 17.98 10.67 -8.67
N ASP A 93 17.16 9.94 -9.41
CA ASP A 93 15.75 10.28 -9.55
C ASP A 93 14.95 9.82 -8.34
N SER A 94 14.49 10.81 -7.55
CA SER A 94 13.72 10.62 -6.33
C SER A 94 12.20 10.65 -6.52
N ARG A 95 11.72 10.84 -7.77
CA ARG A 95 10.30 10.89 -8.08
C ARG A 95 9.66 9.51 -7.98
N GLY A 96 8.41 9.49 -7.54
CA GLY A 96 7.50 8.38 -7.74
C GLY A 96 7.07 8.28 -9.21
N ARG A 97 6.57 7.10 -9.60
CA ARG A 97 6.21 6.79 -11.00
C ARG A 97 5.17 7.76 -11.58
N TYR A 98 4.20 8.16 -10.76
CA TYR A 98 3.07 8.99 -11.17
C TYR A 98 3.10 10.36 -10.48
N ASP A 99 4.29 10.80 -10.10
CA ASP A 99 4.46 12.16 -9.58
C ASP A 99 4.16 13.15 -10.69
N THR A 100 3.44 14.20 -10.34
CA THR A 100 3.19 15.36 -11.18
C THR A 100 3.90 16.56 -10.59
N ILE A 101 3.86 17.72 -11.25
CA ILE A 101 4.13 18.97 -10.54
C ILE A 101 3.15 19.08 -9.36
N GLY A 102 3.67 19.40 -8.18
CA GLY A 102 2.92 19.39 -6.92
C GLY A 102 3.14 18.13 -6.09
N SER A 103 2.13 17.76 -5.30
CA SER A 103 2.25 16.77 -4.23
C SER A 103 1.51 15.49 -4.61
N THR A 104 2.19 14.34 -4.48
CA THR A 104 1.63 13.01 -4.78
C THR A 104 1.75 12.05 -3.59
N LEU A 105 0.63 11.45 -3.19
CA LEU A 105 0.57 10.42 -2.15
C LEU A 105 0.29 9.05 -2.74
N TYR A 106 1.21 8.12 -2.52
CA TYR A 106 1.03 6.71 -2.80
C TYR A 106 0.34 5.98 -1.65
N LEU A 107 -0.67 5.17 -1.99
CA LEU A 107 -1.42 4.31 -1.09
C LEU A 107 -1.64 2.93 -1.72
N ALA A 108 -1.91 1.92 -0.90
CA ALA A 108 -2.20 0.55 -1.33
C ALA A 108 -3.49 0.01 -0.71
N ASP A 109 -4.14 -0.93 -1.36
CA ASP A 109 -5.44 -1.50 -0.94
C ASP A 109 -5.39 -2.38 0.30
N SER A 110 -4.19 -2.82 0.66
CA SER A 110 -3.94 -3.76 1.74
C SER A 110 -2.61 -3.47 2.41
N ARG A 111 -2.49 -3.88 3.68
CA ARG A 111 -1.23 -3.79 4.43
C ARG A 111 -0.10 -4.52 3.72
N ARG A 112 -0.36 -5.75 3.25
CA ARG A 112 0.59 -6.55 2.48
C ARG A 112 1.09 -5.80 1.25
N CYS A 113 0.20 -5.18 0.48
CA CYS A 113 0.60 -4.41 -0.69
C CYS A 113 1.42 -3.17 -0.32
N ALA A 114 1.06 -2.44 0.74
CA ALA A 114 1.84 -1.30 1.22
C ALA A 114 3.27 -1.73 1.64
N TYR A 115 3.40 -2.84 2.37
CA TYR A 115 4.70 -3.40 2.74
C TYR A 115 5.51 -3.88 1.53
N ALA A 116 4.85 -4.52 0.57
CA ALA A 116 5.50 -5.03 -0.63
C ALA A 116 6.14 -3.91 -1.45
N GLU A 117 5.50 -2.74 -1.53
CA GLU A 117 6.03 -1.56 -2.22
C GLU A 117 7.26 -0.97 -1.52
N VAL A 118 7.23 -0.81 -0.19
CA VAL A 118 8.37 -0.21 0.55
C VAL A 118 9.54 -1.17 0.76
N LEU A 119 9.29 -2.49 0.72
CA LEU A 119 10.32 -3.52 0.79
C LEU A 119 10.96 -3.85 -0.56
N ASN A 120 10.48 -3.25 -1.65
CA ASN A 120 10.98 -3.56 -2.99
C ASN A 120 12.46 -3.21 -3.20
N GLY A 121 12.99 -2.21 -2.48
CA GLY A 121 14.43 -1.88 -2.48
C GLY A 121 15.29 -3.02 -1.92
N PHE A 122 14.95 -3.51 -0.71
CA PHE A 122 15.61 -4.67 -0.09
C PHE A 122 15.49 -5.92 -0.97
N ARG A 123 14.32 -6.13 -1.58
CA ARG A 123 14.11 -7.22 -2.54
C ARG A 123 15.04 -7.10 -3.76
N ALA A 124 15.21 -5.89 -4.29
CA ALA A 124 16.11 -5.66 -5.42
C ALA A 124 17.55 -5.99 -5.05
N GLU A 125 18.03 -5.54 -3.89
CA GLU A 125 19.36 -5.88 -3.36
C GLU A 125 19.52 -7.40 -3.16
N ARG A 126 18.52 -8.05 -2.54
CA ARG A 126 18.50 -9.52 -2.39
C ARG A 126 18.61 -10.24 -3.73
N ALA A 127 17.95 -9.73 -4.78
CA ALA A 127 17.98 -10.31 -6.11
C ALA A 127 19.32 -10.12 -6.85
N GLN A 128 20.17 -9.17 -6.42
CA GLN A 128 21.51 -8.99 -6.99
C GLN A 128 22.50 -10.05 -6.51
N ILE A 129 22.25 -10.68 -5.35
CA ILE A 129 23.21 -11.59 -4.69
C ILE A 129 23.66 -12.71 -5.63
N ALA A 130 22.75 -13.31 -6.39
CA ALA A 130 23.11 -14.38 -7.32
C ALA A 130 24.12 -13.91 -8.39
N ARG A 131 23.93 -12.69 -8.92
CA ARG A 131 24.88 -12.09 -9.87
C ARG A 131 26.21 -11.79 -9.22
N THR A 132 26.21 -11.25 -8.01
CA THR A 132 27.44 -10.93 -7.28
C THR A 132 28.24 -12.20 -6.95
N ALA A 133 27.59 -13.22 -6.41
CA ALA A 133 28.22 -14.51 -6.10
C ALA A 133 28.85 -15.13 -7.35
N GLN A 134 28.11 -15.16 -8.46
CA GLN A 134 28.61 -15.64 -9.75
C GLN A 134 29.82 -14.84 -10.24
N SER A 135 29.81 -13.52 -10.10
CA SER A 135 30.91 -12.65 -10.57
C SER A 135 32.24 -12.90 -9.87
N ILE A 136 32.22 -13.46 -8.66
CA ILE A 136 33.41 -13.79 -7.87
C ILE A 136 33.66 -15.32 -7.78
N GLY A 137 32.91 -16.13 -8.53
CA GLY A 137 33.08 -17.57 -8.59
C GLY A 137 32.61 -18.33 -7.34
N MET A 138 31.70 -17.75 -6.56
CA MET A 138 31.19 -18.32 -5.30
C MET A 138 29.78 -18.90 -5.47
N ALA A 139 29.46 -19.96 -4.72
CA ALA A 139 28.07 -20.42 -4.63
C ALA A 139 27.20 -19.37 -3.90
N VAL A 140 25.91 -19.28 -4.25
CA VAL A 140 25.01 -18.28 -3.66
C VAL A 140 24.89 -18.42 -2.15
N ASP A 141 24.76 -19.66 -1.66
CA ASP A 141 24.62 -19.94 -0.23
C ASP A 141 25.90 -19.61 0.54
N GLU A 142 27.07 -19.97 -0.02
CA GLU A 142 28.39 -19.63 0.53
C GLU A 142 28.60 -18.10 0.61
N TYR A 143 28.16 -17.36 -0.42
CA TYR A 143 28.22 -15.91 -0.41
C TYR A 143 27.35 -15.29 0.69
N ILE A 144 26.11 -15.79 0.82
CA ILE A 144 25.19 -15.34 1.86
C ILE A 144 25.79 -15.60 3.25
N GLU A 145 26.33 -16.80 3.48
CA GLU A 145 26.94 -17.19 4.75
C GLU A 145 28.15 -16.31 5.07
N THR A 146 29.05 -16.12 4.10
CA THR A 146 30.28 -15.33 4.26
C THR A 146 29.95 -13.87 4.60
N VAL A 147 29.12 -13.20 3.79
CA VAL A 147 28.73 -11.80 4.04
C VAL A 147 27.97 -11.66 5.34
N SER A 148 27.11 -12.62 5.70
CA SER A 148 26.39 -12.58 6.97
C SER A 148 27.32 -12.77 8.17
N ALA A 149 28.35 -13.61 8.05
CA ALA A 149 29.35 -13.82 9.09
C ALA A 149 30.24 -12.58 9.27
N GLU A 150 30.69 -11.97 8.17
CA GLU A 150 31.44 -10.71 8.20
C GLU A 150 30.64 -9.55 8.78
N ALA A 151 29.37 -9.41 8.38
CA ALA A 151 28.49 -8.38 8.93
C ALA A 151 28.37 -8.53 10.45
N ARG A 152 28.14 -9.77 10.93
CA ARG A 152 28.09 -10.08 12.37
C ARG A 152 29.41 -9.78 13.08
N ALA A 153 30.55 -10.16 12.49
CA ALA A 153 31.87 -9.93 13.07
C ALA A 153 32.19 -8.43 13.21
N ASN A 154 31.71 -7.62 12.27
CA ASN A 154 31.90 -6.17 12.26
C ASN A 154 30.81 -5.40 13.00
N GLY A 155 29.78 -6.07 13.55
CA GLY A 155 28.67 -5.43 14.22
C GLY A 155 27.81 -4.54 13.31
N VAL A 156 27.74 -4.88 12.02
CA VAL A 156 26.95 -4.17 11.01
C VAL A 156 25.80 -5.04 10.51
N ASP A 157 24.75 -4.39 10.02
CA ASP A 157 23.59 -5.08 9.45
C ASP A 157 23.96 -5.72 8.10
N VAL A 158 23.36 -6.88 7.81
CA VAL A 158 23.53 -7.53 6.51
C VAL A 158 22.87 -6.65 5.44
N PRO A 159 23.48 -6.40 4.27
CA PRO A 159 23.01 -5.37 3.34
C PRO A 159 21.53 -5.48 2.93
N TRP A 160 21.05 -6.70 2.71
CA TRP A 160 19.66 -6.96 2.28
C TRP A 160 18.66 -7.16 3.44
N SER A 161 19.06 -6.86 4.68
CA SER A 161 18.19 -7.01 5.86
C SER A 161 17.44 -5.73 6.18
N VAL A 162 16.27 -5.86 6.80
CA VAL A 162 15.49 -4.72 7.27
C VAL A 162 15.91 -4.39 8.70
N SER A 163 16.61 -3.27 8.88
CA SER A 163 17.16 -2.85 10.16
C SER A 163 16.09 -2.46 11.19
N VAL A 164 16.47 -2.46 12.47
CA VAL A 164 15.60 -1.98 13.56
C VAL A 164 15.29 -0.49 13.38
N ASP A 165 16.27 0.32 13.00
CA ASP A 165 16.07 1.75 12.76
C ASP A 165 15.06 2.01 11.65
N TRP A 166 15.11 1.22 10.58
CA TRP A 166 14.14 1.34 9.50
C TRP A 166 12.71 1.11 10.01
N GLN A 167 12.53 0.12 10.90
CA GLN A 167 11.25 -0.23 11.51
C GLN A 167 10.78 0.82 12.52
N LEU A 168 11.65 1.31 13.39
CA LEU A 168 11.31 2.30 14.42
C LEU A 168 10.95 3.67 13.82
N GLU A 169 11.54 4.03 12.69
CA GLU A 169 11.25 5.30 12.02
C GLU A 169 9.91 5.34 11.29
N ARG A 170 9.22 4.20 11.13
CA ARG A 170 8.07 4.07 10.23
C ARG A 170 6.86 3.46 10.91
N SER A 171 5.71 4.00 10.53
CA SER A 171 4.40 3.43 10.81
C SER A 171 3.68 3.08 9.52
N ILE A 172 2.80 2.09 9.62
CA ILE A 172 1.71 1.89 8.67
C ILE A 172 0.50 2.71 9.11
N TYR A 173 -0.06 3.44 8.16
CA TYR A 173 -1.19 4.32 8.35
C TYR A 173 -2.39 3.74 7.62
N GLU A 174 -3.51 3.63 8.32
CA GLU A 174 -4.80 3.37 7.69
C GLU A 174 -5.37 4.72 7.24
N ILE A 175 -5.68 4.84 5.95
CA ILE A 175 -6.15 6.06 5.32
C ILE A 175 -7.49 5.78 4.65
N ARG A 176 -8.46 6.65 4.90
CA ARG A 176 -9.72 6.69 4.17
C ARG A 176 -9.53 7.51 2.90
N LEU A 177 -9.80 6.89 1.75
CA LEU A 177 -9.81 7.57 0.45
C LEU A 177 -11.02 8.52 0.31
N PRO A 178 -10.98 9.45 -0.67
CA PRO A 178 -12.15 10.22 -1.10
C PRO A 178 -13.40 9.36 -1.31
N ARG A 179 -14.58 9.93 -1.02
CA ARG A 179 -15.88 9.29 -1.19
C ARG A 179 -16.57 9.63 -2.50
N GLN A 180 -16.09 10.67 -3.19
CA GLN A 180 -16.63 11.20 -4.44
C GLN A 180 -15.48 11.60 -5.37
N GLY A 181 -15.78 11.73 -6.65
CA GLY A 181 -14.80 11.98 -7.71
C GLY A 181 -14.31 10.69 -8.38
N TRP A 182 -13.32 10.84 -9.25
CA TRP A 182 -12.86 9.77 -10.13
C TRP A 182 -11.36 9.58 -10.06
N TRP A 183 -10.95 8.33 -9.96
CA TRP A 183 -9.59 7.87 -10.23
C TRP A 183 -9.47 7.50 -11.71
N VAL A 184 -8.30 7.71 -12.31
CA VAL A 184 -8.02 7.22 -13.67
C VAL A 184 -7.31 5.87 -13.58
N ARG A 185 -7.87 4.84 -14.21
CA ARG A 185 -7.21 3.53 -14.33
C ARG A 185 -6.19 3.60 -15.46
N ILE A 186 -4.91 3.64 -15.11
CA ILE A 186 -3.84 3.92 -16.08
C ILE A 186 -3.62 2.79 -17.09
N ASP A 187 -3.88 1.55 -16.69
CA ASP A 187 -3.62 0.33 -17.46
C ASP A 187 -4.83 -0.15 -18.27
N HIS A 188 -5.92 0.64 -18.33
CA HIS A 188 -7.10 0.30 -19.12
C HIS A 188 -6.90 0.63 -20.61
N PRO A 189 -7.38 -0.21 -21.54
CA PRO A 189 -7.27 0.06 -22.99
C PRO A 189 -7.77 1.45 -23.40
N ASP A 190 -8.92 1.89 -22.88
CA ASP A 190 -9.44 3.23 -23.17
C ASP A 190 -8.49 4.34 -22.73
N THR A 191 -7.88 4.20 -21.55
CA THR A 191 -6.88 5.17 -21.06
C THR A 191 -5.63 5.17 -21.94
N LEU A 192 -5.15 4.01 -22.37
CA LEU A 192 -3.99 3.92 -23.27
C LEU A 192 -4.27 4.63 -24.60
N ASN A 193 -5.40 4.32 -25.24
CA ASN A 193 -5.85 4.97 -26.48
C ASN A 193 -6.06 6.48 -26.29
N ALA A 194 -6.65 6.90 -25.17
CA ALA A 194 -6.84 8.31 -24.85
C ALA A 194 -5.50 9.04 -24.69
N LEU A 195 -4.53 8.42 -24.01
CA LEU A 195 -3.21 9.01 -23.80
C LEU A 195 -2.41 9.17 -25.09
N GLU A 196 -2.54 8.30 -26.07
CA GLU A 196 -1.90 8.50 -27.37
C GLU A 196 -2.37 9.81 -28.03
N ASN A 197 -3.66 10.12 -27.92
CA ASN A 197 -4.23 11.36 -28.45
C ASN A 197 -3.87 12.57 -27.59
N LEU A 198 -3.98 12.46 -26.26
CA LEU A 198 -3.71 13.56 -25.32
C LEU A 198 -2.21 13.92 -25.26
N ALA A 199 -1.34 12.91 -25.30
CA ALA A 199 0.11 13.08 -25.19
C ALA A 199 0.78 13.40 -26.54
N SER A 200 0.06 13.33 -27.66
CA SER A 200 0.51 13.90 -28.94
C SER A 200 0.76 15.41 -28.84
N ALA A 201 0.10 16.11 -27.91
CA ALA A 201 0.40 17.52 -27.58
C ALA A 201 1.76 17.69 -26.83
N THR A 202 2.32 16.60 -26.31
CA THR A 202 3.62 16.52 -25.62
C THR A 202 4.66 15.71 -26.41
N ALA A 203 4.49 15.55 -27.72
CA ALA A 203 5.27 14.66 -28.60
C ALA A 203 6.81 14.78 -28.45
N GLY A 204 7.35 15.95 -28.13
CA GLY A 204 8.79 16.13 -27.88
C GLY A 204 9.33 15.38 -26.65
N ALA A 205 8.47 15.01 -25.70
CA ALA A 205 8.84 14.35 -24.44
C ALA A 205 8.59 12.83 -24.44
N MET A 206 7.82 12.29 -25.40
CA MET A 206 7.56 10.85 -25.50
C MET A 206 8.60 10.07 -26.31
N GLY A 207 9.53 10.75 -27.00
CA GLY A 207 10.60 10.09 -27.75
C GLY A 207 10.08 9.09 -28.79
N GLU A 208 10.70 7.89 -28.82
CA GLU A 208 10.40 6.80 -29.76
C GLU A 208 9.14 5.98 -29.43
N VAL A 209 8.37 6.36 -28.40
CA VAL A 209 7.16 5.63 -28.02
C VAL A 209 6.10 5.76 -29.11
N THR A 210 6.00 4.73 -29.93
CA THR A 210 5.11 4.68 -31.11
C THR A 210 3.69 4.24 -30.74
N MET A 211 3.54 3.52 -29.62
CA MET A 211 2.27 3.00 -29.10
C MET A 211 2.39 2.84 -27.59
N LEU A 212 1.34 3.21 -26.85
CA LEU A 212 1.30 3.03 -25.40
C LEU A 212 0.71 1.67 -25.05
N THR A 213 1.49 0.85 -24.35
CA THR A 213 1.01 -0.40 -23.74
C THR A 213 1.06 -0.31 -22.23
N ALA A 214 0.57 -1.35 -21.56
CA ALA A 214 0.71 -1.51 -20.13
C ALA A 214 2.18 -1.40 -19.66
N THR A 215 3.15 -1.79 -20.51
CA THR A 215 4.58 -1.74 -20.19
C THR A 215 5.07 -0.30 -19.99
N GLU A 216 4.68 0.61 -20.88
CA GLU A 216 5.11 2.01 -20.84
C GLU A 216 4.55 2.72 -19.60
N VAL A 217 3.28 2.45 -19.27
CA VAL A 217 2.61 3.15 -18.17
C VAL A 217 2.92 2.55 -16.80
N THR A 218 3.32 1.28 -16.71
CA THR A 218 3.67 0.62 -15.43
C THR A 218 5.18 0.40 -15.25
N GLY A 219 5.97 0.71 -16.28
CA GLY A 219 7.41 0.46 -16.35
C GLY A 219 8.26 1.33 -15.42
N PRO A 220 9.59 1.18 -15.50
CA PRO A 220 10.54 1.95 -14.71
C PRO A 220 10.87 3.33 -15.29
N ASN A 221 10.44 3.66 -16.52
CA ASN A 221 10.76 4.93 -17.16
C ASN A 221 9.97 6.08 -16.50
N ARG A 222 10.56 6.70 -15.48
CA ARG A 222 9.96 7.79 -14.70
C ARG A 222 9.72 9.04 -15.52
N ASP A 223 10.55 9.30 -16.53
CA ASP A 223 10.34 10.46 -17.40
C ASP A 223 8.99 10.33 -18.12
N LEU A 224 8.76 9.17 -18.74
CA LEU A 224 7.50 8.90 -19.41
C LEU A 224 6.31 8.86 -18.43
N THR A 225 6.42 8.11 -17.33
CA THR A 225 5.27 7.91 -16.45
C THR A 225 4.87 9.18 -15.70
N THR A 226 5.82 10.04 -15.32
CA THR A 226 5.51 11.34 -14.69
C THR A 226 4.92 12.32 -15.70
N LEU A 227 5.37 12.30 -16.95
CA LEU A 227 4.78 13.09 -18.04
C LEU A 227 3.32 12.69 -18.28
N LEU A 228 3.04 11.39 -18.45
CA LEU A 228 1.69 10.87 -18.67
C LEU A 228 0.78 11.17 -17.48
N ALA A 229 1.27 10.99 -16.25
CA ALA A 229 0.53 11.36 -15.04
C ALA A 229 0.20 12.85 -15.02
N HIS A 230 1.12 13.72 -15.44
CA HIS A 230 0.90 15.15 -15.50
C HIS A 230 -0.14 15.54 -16.55
N VAL A 231 -0.09 14.94 -17.74
CA VAL A 231 -1.11 15.12 -18.78
C VAL A 231 -2.50 14.75 -18.24
N ILE A 232 -2.62 13.63 -17.53
CA ILE A 232 -3.90 13.22 -16.91
C ILE A 232 -4.34 14.24 -15.85
N ARG A 233 -3.42 14.71 -15.01
CA ARG A 233 -3.72 15.68 -13.94
C ARG A 233 -4.33 16.98 -14.45
N GLN A 234 -3.93 17.41 -15.65
CA GLN A 234 -4.41 18.63 -16.29
C GLN A 234 -5.78 18.50 -16.95
N GLN A 235 -6.37 17.31 -16.97
CA GLN A 235 -7.66 17.09 -17.63
C GLN A 235 -8.82 17.55 -16.75
N MET A 236 -9.85 18.07 -17.43
CA MET A 236 -11.20 18.23 -16.87
C MET A 236 -12.08 17.08 -17.37
N LEU A 237 -12.76 16.39 -16.47
CA LEU A 237 -13.65 15.28 -16.83
C LEU A 237 -14.99 15.79 -17.39
N ASP A 238 -15.74 14.89 -18.03
CA ASP A 238 -17.05 15.19 -18.62
C ASP A 238 -18.13 15.62 -17.60
N ASP A 239 -17.90 15.41 -16.31
CA ASP A 239 -18.76 15.89 -15.23
C ASP A 239 -18.22 17.15 -14.53
N GLY A 240 -17.19 17.78 -15.09
CA GLY A 240 -16.58 19.01 -14.57
C GLY A 240 -15.69 18.83 -13.34
N HIS A 241 -15.38 17.59 -12.94
CA HIS A 241 -14.39 17.34 -11.90
C HIS A 241 -12.99 17.17 -12.49
N GLU A 242 -11.97 17.50 -11.71
CA GLU A 242 -10.61 17.05 -11.96
C GLU A 242 -10.41 15.61 -11.48
N PRO A 243 -9.53 14.81 -12.11
CA PRO A 243 -9.18 13.49 -11.60
C PRO A 243 -8.50 13.58 -10.23
N LEU A 244 -8.90 12.71 -9.30
CA LEU A 244 -8.28 12.60 -7.97
C LEU A 244 -6.82 12.13 -8.03
N GLY A 245 -6.49 11.39 -9.08
CA GLY A 245 -5.22 10.71 -9.23
C GLY A 245 -5.35 9.46 -10.09
N ILE A 246 -4.37 8.57 -9.97
CA ILE A 246 -4.28 7.33 -10.74
C ILE A 246 -4.51 6.12 -9.84
N VAL A 247 -5.28 5.14 -10.33
CA VAL A 247 -5.35 3.79 -9.77
C VAL A 247 -4.59 2.82 -10.69
N TYR A 248 -3.79 1.93 -10.12
CA TYR A 248 -2.91 1.04 -10.86
C TYR A 248 -2.61 -0.25 -10.10
N PRO A 249 -2.32 -1.37 -10.78
CA PRO A 249 -1.86 -2.58 -10.11
C PRO A 249 -0.46 -2.37 -9.50
N SER A 250 -0.23 -2.88 -8.29
CA SER A 250 1.12 -2.92 -7.70
C SER A 250 2.09 -3.64 -8.64
N ARG A 251 3.32 -3.13 -8.75
CA ARG A 251 4.37 -3.78 -9.55
C ARG A 251 4.72 -5.17 -9.00
N THR A 252 4.45 -5.40 -7.73
CA THR A 252 4.67 -6.68 -7.08
C THR A 252 3.46 -7.62 -7.18
N LEU A 253 2.39 -7.16 -7.85
CA LEU A 253 1.13 -7.88 -8.06
C LEU A 253 0.43 -8.32 -6.76
N THR A 254 0.72 -7.62 -5.65
CA THR A 254 0.15 -7.91 -4.33
C THR A 254 -1.19 -7.22 -4.08
N GLY A 255 -1.64 -6.37 -5.01
CA GLY A 255 -2.87 -5.59 -4.85
C GLY A 255 -2.94 -4.39 -5.80
N THR A 256 -3.84 -3.48 -5.47
CA THR A 256 -4.06 -2.20 -6.15
C THR A 256 -3.43 -1.05 -5.36
N CYS A 257 -2.88 -0.08 -6.08
CA CYS A 257 -2.33 1.14 -5.53
C CYS A 257 -3.03 2.38 -6.10
N TRP A 258 -2.92 3.48 -5.37
CA TRP A 258 -3.35 4.81 -5.80
C TRP A 258 -2.19 5.79 -5.71
N ALA A 259 -2.09 6.67 -6.70
CA ALA A 259 -1.31 7.89 -6.64
C ALA A 259 -2.29 9.06 -6.56
N TYR A 260 -2.51 9.59 -5.36
CA TYR A 260 -3.40 10.72 -5.08
C TYR A 260 -2.67 12.04 -5.26
N TRP A 261 -3.30 12.97 -5.97
CA TRP A 261 -2.77 14.30 -6.24
C TRP A 261 -3.36 15.32 -5.28
N ASP A 262 -2.56 15.78 -4.32
CA ASP A 262 -3.03 16.68 -3.27
C ASP A 262 -3.02 18.14 -3.72
N ARG A 263 -3.95 18.48 -4.62
CA ARG A 263 -4.13 19.83 -5.17
C ARG A 263 -4.35 20.87 -4.07
N ARG A 264 -5.06 20.51 -3.00
CA ARG A 264 -5.33 21.44 -1.90
C ARG A 264 -4.05 21.77 -1.13
N ALA A 265 -3.23 20.77 -0.82
CA ALA A 265 -1.91 21.03 -0.24
C ALA A 265 -1.03 21.87 -1.18
N ASP A 266 -1.07 21.62 -2.50
CA ASP A 266 -0.33 22.40 -3.49
C ASP A 266 -0.76 23.88 -3.56
N GLU A 267 -2.02 24.17 -3.22
CA GLU A 267 -2.60 25.51 -3.10
C GLU A 267 -2.49 26.10 -1.69
N ASN A 268 -1.82 25.41 -0.76
CA ASN A 268 -1.73 25.76 0.67
C ASN A 268 -3.10 25.88 1.36
N LEU A 269 -4.07 25.07 0.92
CA LEU A 269 -5.39 24.99 1.51
C LEU A 269 -5.44 23.84 2.55
N PRO A 270 -6.23 24.00 3.63
CA PRO A 270 -6.45 22.91 4.58
C PRO A 270 -7.21 21.75 3.91
N PRO A 271 -7.08 20.50 4.42
CA PRO A 271 -7.80 19.35 3.89
C PRO A 271 -9.32 19.59 3.83
N GLY A 272 -9.92 19.27 2.69
CA GLY A 272 -11.35 19.28 2.45
C GLY A 272 -12.06 18.04 3.01
N ARG A 273 -13.39 18.08 3.02
CA ARG A 273 -14.23 16.97 3.54
C ARG A 273 -14.15 15.68 2.72
N ASN A 274 -13.66 15.76 1.49
CA ASN A 274 -13.51 14.63 0.57
C ASN A 274 -12.05 14.21 0.37
N ASP A 275 -11.10 14.81 1.10
CA ASP A 275 -9.68 14.47 0.98
C ASP A 275 -9.34 13.20 1.77
N LEU A 276 -8.07 12.79 1.70
CA LEU A 276 -7.53 11.69 2.50
C LEU A 276 -7.69 11.97 3.99
N LEU A 277 -8.15 10.97 4.73
CA LEU A 277 -8.26 11.03 6.18
C LEU A 277 -7.47 9.89 6.82
N GLN A 278 -6.46 10.21 7.62
CA GLN A 278 -5.81 9.23 8.48
C GLN A 278 -6.82 8.73 9.53
N VAL A 279 -7.00 7.41 9.60
CA VAL A 279 -7.91 6.74 10.55
C VAL A 279 -7.12 6.21 11.74
N THR A 280 -6.03 5.48 11.48
CA THR A 280 -5.17 4.90 12.52
C THR A 280 -3.71 4.92 12.08
N SER A 281 -2.80 4.71 13.04
CA SER A 281 -1.38 4.45 12.78
C SER A 281 -0.85 3.36 13.72
N GLN A 282 0.10 2.57 13.24
CA GLN A 282 0.78 1.54 14.00
C GLN A 282 2.24 1.46 13.53
N ASN A 283 3.20 1.34 14.44
CA ASN A 283 4.59 1.06 14.05
C ASN A 283 4.67 -0.23 13.20
N VAL A 284 5.56 -0.28 12.23
CA VAL A 284 5.63 -1.43 11.30
C VAL A 284 6.18 -2.71 11.94
N GLY A 285 7.09 -2.61 12.91
CA GLY A 285 7.75 -3.76 13.54
C GLY A 285 6.78 -4.81 14.12
N PRO A 286 5.79 -4.41 14.95
CA PRO A 286 4.84 -5.36 15.54
C PRO A 286 3.69 -5.79 14.60
N ASP A 287 3.62 -5.30 13.36
CA ASP A 287 2.55 -5.69 12.44
C ASP A 287 2.84 -7.07 11.80
N PRO A 288 1.99 -8.09 11.99
CA PRO A 288 2.20 -9.40 11.37
C PRO A 288 2.31 -9.33 9.85
N ALA A 289 1.59 -8.42 9.19
CA ALA A 289 1.63 -8.29 7.74
C ALA A 289 3.01 -7.80 7.24
N PHE A 290 3.77 -7.08 8.07
CA PHE A 290 5.15 -6.69 7.76
C PHE A 290 6.06 -7.92 7.76
N ALA A 291 6.01 -8.72 8.83
CA ALA A 291 6.80 -9.95 8.96
C ALA A 291 6.49 -10.95 7.83
N ASP A 292 5.21 -11.18 7.54
CA ASP A 292 4.76 -12.08 6.47
C ASP A 292 5.27 -11.62 5.10
N THR A 293 5.25 -10.32 4.83
CA THR A 293 5.71 -9.76 3.55
C THR A 293 7.22 -9.85 3.40
N ALA A 294 7.98 -9.56 4.46
CA ALA A 294 9.43 -9.71 4.48
C ALA A 294 9.84 -11.18 4.29
N GLN A 295 9.15 -12.11 4.97
CA GLN A 295 9.37 -13.55 4.82
C GLN A 295 9.08 -14.01 3.39
N TYR A 296 7.99 -13.54 2.77
CA TYR A 296 7.67 -13.81 1.37
C TYR A 296 8.82 -13.39 0.42
N TYR A 297 9.51 -12.30 0.73
CA TYR A 297 10.70 -11.84 0.00
C TYR A 297 12.03 -12.42 0.51
N ARG A 298 12.00 -13.29 1.51
CA ARG A 298 13.19 -13.87 2.16
C ARG A 298 14.16 -12.80 2.66
N LEU A 299 13.61 -11.72 3.20
CA LEU A 299 14.34 -10.62 3.81
C LEU A 299 14.48 -10.88 5.32
N PRO A 300 15.70 -10.91 5.86
CA PRO A 300 15.89 -10.94 7.31
C PRO A 300 15.36 -9.65 7.93
N ILE A 301 14.52 -9.76 8.96
CA ILE A 301 14.14 -8.63 9.82
C ILE A 301 15.04 -8.67 11.05
N LEU A 302 15.75 -7.59 11.31
CA LEU A 302 16.63 -7.50 12.47
C LEU A 302 15.84 -7.03 13.70
N GLY A 303 16.21 -7.57 14.87
CA GLY A 303 15.62 -7.19 16.15
C GLY A 303 14.15 -7.58 16.35
N ALA A 304 13.54 -8.33 15.43
CA ALA A 304 12.23 -8.93 15.64
C ALA A 304 12.30 -9.90 16.82
N ARG A 305 11.62 -9.56 17.92
CA ARG A 305 11.36 -10.44 19.06
C ARG A 305 9.87 -10.69 19.16
#